data_AF-A0AAX0Q6Q3-F1
#
_entry.id   AF-A0AAX0Q6Q3-F1
#
_cell.length_a   1.000
_cell.length_b   1.000
_cell.length_c   1.000
_cell.angle_alpha   90.00
_cell.angle_beta   90.00
_cell.angle_gamma   90.00
#
_symmetry.space_group_name_H-M   'P 1'
#
loop_
_entity.id
_entity.type
_entity.pdbx_description
1 polymer ?
#
loop_
_entity_poly.entity_id
_entity_poly.type
_entity_poly.pdbx_seq_one_letter_code
_entity_poly.pdbx_strand_id
1 'polypeptide(L)'
;MSYIDPIVLIIAFGAASVSFLWLRDTRIFVRTGKEGYRKAAYHGVLYSALGWFGCALAGFAETTFMYLGVGCMLIALYLQSRLKKEDVWVGNESAWTRFIGSAPRQERK
;
A
#
# COMPACT_ATOMS: atom_id res chain seq x y z
N MET A 1 8.79 -1.48 32.25
CA MET A 1 7.84 -1.26 31.15
C MET A 1 8.66 -0.80 29.95
N SER A 2 8.76 -1.60 28.90
CA SER A 2 9.50 -1.19 27.69
C SER A 2 8.61 -0.23 26.92
N TYR A 3 9.05 1.02 26.75
CA TYR A 3 8.32 2.02 25.99
C TYR A 3 8.54 1.73 24.50
N ILE A 4 7.45 1.52 23.75
CA ILE A 4 7.52 1.40 22.29
C ILE A 4 7.87 2.77 21.74
N ASP A 5 8.97 2.84 20.99
CA ASP A 5 9.40 4.08 20.33
C ASP A 5 8.32 4.55 19.33
N PRO A 6 7.89 5.83 19.36
CA PRO A 6 6.93 6.38 18.41
C PRO A 6 7.30 6.13 16.94
N ILE A 7 8.59 6.07 16.60
CA ILE A 7 9.06 5.79 15.24
C ILE A 7 8.62 4.39 14.78
N VAL A 8 8.64 3.40 15.67
CA VAL A 8 8.19 2.03 15.36
C VAL A 8 6.70 2.02 15.00
N LEU A 9 5.88 2.79 15.74
CA LEU A 9 4.44 2.94 15.45
C LEU A 9 4.20 3.59 14.08
N ILE A 10 4.99 4.61 13.73
CA ILE A 10 4.90 5.30 12.44
C ILE A 10 5.29 4.35 11.29
N ILE A 11 6.37 3.58 11.45
CA ILE A 11 6.79 2.59 10.43
C ILE A 11 5.72 1.52 10.25
N ALA A 12 5.20 0.97 11.35
CA ALA A 12 4.15 -0.05 11.32
C ALA A 12 2.87 0.48 10.64
N PHE A 13 2.46 1.70 10.95
CA PHE A 13 1.33 2.36 10.29
C PHE A 13 1.56 2.55 8.79
N GLY A 14 2.77 2.95 8.39
CA GLY A 14 3.17 3.05 6.99
C GLY A 14 3.09 1.70 6.26
N ALA A 15 3.65 0.64 6.85
CA ALA A 15 3.59 -0.71 6.29
C ALA A 15 2.15 -1.24 6.14
N ALA A 16 1.29 -0.98 7.14
CA ALA A 16 -0.13 -1.28 7.08
C ALA A 16 -0.83 -0.50 5.96
N SER A 17 -0.50 0.78 5.78
CA SER A 17 -1.05 1.63 4.72
C SER A 17 -0.68 1.14 3.31
N VAL A 18 0.59 0.79 3.09
CA VAL A 18 1.09 0.19 1.84
C VAL A 18 0.33 -1.12 1.52
N SER A 19 0.17 -1.97 2.54
CA SER A 19 -0.59 -3.23 2.43
C SER A 19 -2.06 -2.99 2.10
N PHE A 20 -2.71 -2.02 2.76
CA PHE A 20 -4.08 -1.63 2.49
C PHE A 20 -4.26 -1.14 1.04
N LEU A 21 -3.37 -0.25 0.57
CA LEU A 21 -3.39 0.23 -0.81
C LEU A 21 -3.21 -0.91 -1.82
N TRP A 22 -2.37 -1.90 -1.50
CA TRP A 22 -2.15 -3.06 -2.35
C TRP A 22 -3.38 -3.95 -2.43
N LEU A 23 -4.01 -4.25 -1.29
CA LEU A 23 -5.26 -5.02 -1.25
C LEU A 23 -6.39 -4.31 -2.00
N ARG A 24 -6.49 -2.99 -1.86
CA ARG A 24 -7.46 -2.17 -2.59
C ARG A 24 -7.24 -2.27 -4.10
N ASP A 25 -6.01 -2.07 -4.56
CA ASP A 25 -5.69 -2.13 -6.00
C ASP A 25 -5.90 -3.55 -6.56
N THR A 26 -5.58 -4.59 -5.78
CA THR A 26 -5.83 -5.99 -6.13
C THR A 26 -7.33 -6.29 -6.25
N ARG A 27 -8.14 -5.78 -5.32
CA ARG A 27 -9.60 -5.92 -5.39
C ARG A 27 -10.17 -5.25 -6.65
N ILE A 28 -9.69 -4.07 -7.01
CA ILE A 28 -10.11 -3.37 -8.24
C ILE A 28 -9.69 -4.18 -9.47
N PHE A 29 -8.47 -4.75 -9.49
CA PHE A 29 -8.02 -5.63 -10.56
C PHE A 29 -8.95 -6.84 -10.73
N VAL A 30 -9.27 -7.54 -9.64
CA VAL A 30 -10.16 -8.71 -9.66
C VAL A 30 -11.56 -8.38 -10.17
N ARG A 31 -12.03 -7.14 -9.95
CA ARG A 31 -13.36 -6.69 -10.40
C ARG A 31 -13.41 -6.17 -11.84
N THR A 32 -12.33 -5.53 -12.29
CA THR A 32 -12.31 -4.75 -13.56
C THR A 32 -11.46 -5.37 -14.65
N GLY A 33 -10.49 -6.24 -14.31
CA GLY A 33 -9.57 -6.84 -15.28
C GLY A 33 -8.56 -5.87 -15.92
N LYS A 34 -8.52 -4.60 -15.50
CA LYS A 34 -7.70 -3.54 -16.12
C LYS A 34 -6.20 -3.79 -15.98
N GLU A 35 -5.44 -3.53 -17.05
CA GLU A 35 -4.00 -3.83 -17.09
C GLU A 35 -3.18 -2.95 -16.15
N GLY A 36 -3.55 -1.67 -15.98
CA GLY A 36 -2.90 -0.79 -15.00
C GLY A 36 -3.00 -1.34 -13.57
N TYR A 37 -4.17 -1.87 -13.21
CA TYR A 37 -4.40 -2.47 -11.89
C TYR A 37 -3.73 -3.84 -11.73
N ARG A 38 -3.56 -4.61 -12.82
CA ARG A 38 -2.74 -5.82 -12.83
C ARG A 38 -1.32 -5.52 -12.40
N LYS A 39 -0.67 -4.52 -13.03
CA LYS A 39 0.70 -4.11 -12.67
C LYS A 39 0.76 -3.64 -11.21
N ALA A 40 -0.23 -2.88 -10.76
CA ALA A 40 -0.29 -2.40 -9.38
C ALA A 40 -0.44 -3.53 -8.36
N ALA A 41 -1.24 -4.57 -8.67
CA ALA A 41 -1.40 -5.74 -7.82
C ALA A 41 -0.07 -6.53 -7.68
N TYR A 42 0.68 -6.73 -8.76
CA TYR A 42 1.97 -7.43 -8.70
C TYR A 42 3.05 -6.62 -7.97
N HIS A 43 3.22 -5.34 -8.32
CA HIS A 43 4.23 -4.49 -7.68
C HIS A 43 3.89 -4.18 -6.23
N GLY A 44 2.60 -4.11 -5.88
CA GLY A 44 2.16 -3.88 -4.51
C GLY A 44 2.60 -4.98 -3.53
N VAL A 45 2.83 -6.22 -4.00
CA VAL A 45 3.45 -7.27 -3.17
C VAL A 45 4.85 -6.87 -2.76
N LEU A 46 5.69 -6.46 -3.72
CA LEU A 46 7.07 -6.05 -3.47
C LEU A 46 7.14 -4.81 -2.58
N TYR A 47 6.27 -3.83 -2.80
CA TYR A 47 6.23 -2.62 -1.99
C TYR A 47 5.74 -2.89 -0.57
N SER A 48 4.74 -3.75 -0.41
CA SER A 48 4.28 -4.21 0.92
C SER A 48 5.39 -4.94 1.65
N ALA A 49 6.10 -5.85 0.97
CA ALA A 49 7.24 -6.55 1.54
C ALA A 49 8.35 -5.58 1.97
N LEU A 50 8.64 -4.54 1.17
CA LEU A 50 9.62 -3.50 1.53
C LEU A 50 9.18 -2.69 2.76
N GLY A 51 7.89 -2.36 2.88
CA GLY A 51 7.33 -1.69 4.06
C GLY A 51 7.46 -2.54 5.32
N TRP A 52 7.11 -3.84 5.23
CA TRP A 52 7.28 -4.78 6.34
C TRP A 52 8.74 -5.07 6.67
N PHE A 53 9.63 -5.08 5.68
CA PHE A 53 11.07 -5.15 5.91
C PHE A 53 11.57 -3.95 6.72
N GLY A 54 11.08 -2.75 6.42
CA GLY A 54 11.36 -1.56 7.25
C GLY A 54 10.89 -1.71 8.70
N CYS A 55 9.74 -2.35 8.92
CA CYS A 55 9.23 -2.67 10.26
C CYS A 55 10.11 -3.71 10.97
N ALA A 56 10.57 -4.74 10.26
CA ALA A 56 11.46 -5.76 10.81
C ALA A 56 12.81 -5.15 11.25
N LEU A 57 13.37 -4.24 10.45
CA LEU A 57 14.58 -3.50 10.80
C LEU A 57 14.41 -2.67 12.08
N ALA A 58 13.27 -2.01 12.23
CA ALA A 58 12.97 -1.25 13.44
C ALA A 58 12.85 -2.13 14.71
N GLY A 59 12.59 -3.44 14.55
CA GLY A 59 12.50 -4.41 15.63
C GLY A 59 13.84 -4.74 16.31
N PHE A 60 14.98 -4.44 15.67
CA PHE A 60 16.31 -4.64 16.27
C PHE A 60 16.68 -3.59 17.34
N ALA A 61 15.83 -2.57 17.55
CA ALA A 61 15.97 -1.54 18.59
C ALA A 61 17.27 -0.72 18.56
N GLU A 62 18.04 -0.77 17.46
CA GLU A 62 19.15 0.16 17.23
C GLU A 62 18.70 1.36 16.42
N THR A 63 19.17 2.55 16.81
CA THR A 63 18.79 3.83 16.20
C THR A 63 19.09 3.88 14.69
N THR A 64 20.21 3.29 14.25
CA THR A 64 20.59 3.22 12.83
C THR A 64 19.56 2.44 12.00
N PHE A 65 19.12 1.28 12.50
CA PHE A 65 18.14 0.44 11.81
C PHE A 65 16.73 1.04 11.84
N MET A 66 16.39 1.83 12.86
CA MET A 66 15.13 2.59 12.89
C MET A 66 15.05 3.59 11.73
N TYR A 67 16.09 4.42 11.53
CA TYR A 67 16.10 5.39 10.42
C TYR A 67 16.11 4.69 9.06
N LEU A 68 16.82 3.57 8.93
CA LEU A 68 16.81 2.76 7.71
C LEU A 68 15.40 2.17 7.46
N GLY A 69 14.73 1.72 8.52
CA GLY A 69 13.35 1.24 8.48
C GLY A 69 12.35 2.30 8.03
N VAL A 70 12.49 3.54 8.53
CA VAL A 70 11.72 4.70 8.03
C VAL A 70 11.98 4.91 6.54
N GLY A 71 13.25 4.88 6.12
CA GLY A 71 13.62 5.01 4.71
C GLY A 71 12.95 3.97 3.81
N CYS A 72 13.02 2.68 4.19
CA CYS A 72 12.36 1.59 3.47
C CYS A 72 10.84 1.81 3.37
N MET A 73 10.19 2.19 4.46
CA MET A 73 8.75 2.44 4.50
C MET A 73 8.34 3.62 3.61
N LEU A 74 9.08 4.73 3.64
CA LEU A 74 8.80 5.89 2.79
C LEU A 74 9.02 5.59 1.31
N ILE A 75 10.06 4.82 0.97
CA ILE A 75 10.30 4.36 -0.41
C ILE A 75 9.14 3.47 -0.88
N ALA A 76 8.66 2.56 -0.04
CA ALA A 76 7.51 1.71 -0.36
C ALA A 76 6.26 2.53 -0.69
N LEU A 77 5.93 3.52 0.14
CA LEU A 77 4.81 4.45 -0.11
C LEU A 77 5.01 5.24 -1.41
N TYR A 78 6.22 5.78 -1.61
CA TYR A 78 6.54 6.54 -2.81
C TYR A 78 6.34 5.69 -4.07
N LEU A 79 6.94 4.50 -4.13
CA LEU A 79 6.84 3.62 -5.30
C LEU A 79 5.39 3.21 -5.58
N GLN A 80 4.61 2.93 -4.53
CA GLN A 80 3.21 2.55 -4.69
C GLN A 80 2.34 3.68 -5.24
N SER A 81 2.65 4.92 -4.89
CA SER A 81 1.94 6.11 -5.42
C SER A 81 2.25 6.41 -6.88
N ARG A 82 3.42 5.97 -7.39
CA ARG A 82 3.92 6.30 -8.75
C ARG A 82 3.40 5.36 -9.83
N LEU A 83 2.70 4.30 -9.47
CA LEU A 83 2.09 3.38 -10.43
C LEU A 83 0.96 4.09 -11.19
N LYS A 84 1.12 4.20 -12.52
CA LYS A 84 0.07 4.71 -13.40
C LYS A 84 -1.09 3.72 -13.45
N LYS A 85 -2.30 4.22 -13.19
CA LYS A 85 -3.54 3.45 -13.17
C LYS A 85 -4.55 4.16 -14.08
N GLU A 86 -5.35 3.35 -14.76
CA GLU A 86 -6.45 3.86 -15.57
C GLU A 86 -7.53 4.44 -14.67
N ASP A 87 -8.26 5.46 -15.14
CA ASP A 87 -9.41 5.94 -14.39
C ASP A 87 -10.53 4.89 -14.42
N VAL A 88 -11.10 4.59 -13.27
CA VAL A 88 -12.16 3.59 -13.09
C VAL A 88 -13.48 4.26 -12.76
N TRP A 89 -13.46 5.50 -12.28
CA TRP A 89 -14.63 6.15 -11.70
C TRP A 89 -15.13 7.28 -12.61
N VAL A 90 -16.20 7.01 -13.35
CA VAL A 90 -16.72 7.91 -14.41
C VAL A 90 -17.50 9.12 -13.86
N GLY A 91 -17.79 9.14 -12.55
CA GLY A 91 -18.40 10.28 -11.86
C GLY A 91 -19.69 9.90 -11.14
N ASN A 92 -19.96 10.57 -10.02
CA ASN A 92 -21.10 10.38 -9.09
C ASN A 92 -20.97 9.29 -7.99
N GLU A 93 -19.76 8.76 -7.76
CA GLU A 93 -19.50 7.85 -6.63
C GLU A 93 -18.95 8.59 -5.40
N SER A 94 -19.33 8.14 -4.20
CA SER A 94 -18.86 8.72 -2.94
C SER A 94 -17.35 8.53 -2.72
N ALA A 95 -16.72 9.44 -1.97
CA ALA A 95 -15.31 9.32 -1.60
C ALA A 95 -15.01 8.01 -0.84
N TRP A 96 -15.96 7.52 -0.03
CA TRP A 96 -15.87 6.24 0.66
C TRP A 96 -15.86 5.04 -0.29
N THR A 97 -16.67 5.09 -1.35
CA THR A 97 -16.69 4.06 -2.40
C THR A 97 -15.33 3.94 -3.07
N ARG A 98 -14.70 5.08 -3.37
CA ARG A 98 -13.35 5.14 -3.95
C ARG A 98 -12.27 4.67 -2.98
N PHE A 99 -12.37 5.08 -1.72
CA PHE A 99 -11.40 4.71 -0.68
C PHE A 99 -11.30 3.19 -0.49
N ILE A 100 -12.44 2.51 -0.48
CA ILE A 100 -12.54 1.05 -0.32
C ILE A 100 -12.18 0.29 -1.61
N GLY A 101 -12.02 0.99 -2.73
CA GLY A 101 -11.75 0.38 -4.04
C GLY A 101 -12.96 -0.38 -4.60
N SER A 102 -14.17 0.09 -4.29
CA SER A 102 -15.37 -0.41 -4.94
C SER A 102 -15.39 0.12 -6.38
N ALA A 103 -15.15 -0.79 -7.32
CA ALA A 103 -15.28 -0.53 -8.75
C ALA A 103 -16.47 -1.32 -9.33
N PRO A 104 -17.15 -0.80 -10.37
CA PRO A 104 -18.15 -1.54 -11.12
C PRO A 104 -17.54 -2.83 -11.66
N ARG A 105 -18.29 -3.93 -11.54
CA ARG A 105 -17.86 -5.25 -12.04
C ARG A 105 -17.92 -5.19 -13.56
N GLN A 106 -16.89 -5.68 -14.24
CA GLN A 106 -16.96 -5.86 -15.69
C GLN A 106 -18.15 -6.77 -16.01
N GLU A 107 -19.17 -6.23 -16.69
CA GLU A 107 -20.25 -7.05 -17.23
C GLU A 107 -19.63 -7.97 -18.28
N ARG A 108 -19.73 -9.27 -18.02
CA ARG A 108 -19.34 -10.30 -18.99
C ARG A 108 -20.36 -10.21 -20.12
N LYS A 109 -19.97 -9.59 -21.24
CA LYS A 109 -20.70 -9.75 -22.51
C LYS A 109 -20.60 -11.20 -22.97
#